data_AF-A0A5M9J8J6-F1
#
_entry.id   AF-A0A5M9J8J6-F1
#
_cell.length_a   1.000
_cell.length_b   1.000
_cell.length_c   1.000
_cell.angle_alpha   90.00
_cell.angle_beta   90.00
_cell.angle_gamma   90.00
#
_symmetry.space_group_name_H-M   'P 1'
#
loop_
_entity.id
_entity.type
_entity.pdbx_description
1 polymer ?
#
loop_
_entity_poly.entity_id
_entity_poly.type
_entity_poly.pdbx_seq_one_letter_code
_entity_poly.pdbx_strand_id
1 'polypeptide(L)'
;MAEQIEFRVVKNDGSESSLITLARFQKLVQAALPRMDHDSIRQTVFDPNNTSFVMVQKAGDPVQTEEVIAGVAYRVWEARRFVELVYLVVNKNKHKTGLGSRLMNHFKDEVKSSMAENVMEILTYADNFAVGFFKKQGFTKDITLEKRVWGGIINDYVESILMQCTLLPRIRYANAAAMLRLQKEASMARIATLATSSRNDIVHAPPAQWQQGVIAPIDPVDIPAIRASGWTRTVGPRPYFTPLKEFLDYLKTGEHSEAYLTSFLNPVDVLTYPDYRTRIVKPMDFLTIEENLYNGLYKTPKAFIDDVKLIIRNCRMYNDSKSIYCKHAKWLENRMLEFIKGMPEWSHPIDLIN
;
A
#
# COMPACT_ATOMS: atom_id res chain seq x y z
N MET A 1 27.10 -9.31 -29.59
CA MET A 1 27.12 -10.38 -28.58
C MET A 1 26.39 -9.84 -27.35
N ALA A 2 25.35 -10.53 -26.86
CA ALA A 2 24.59 -10.04 -25.71
C ALA A 2 25.48 -10.03 -24.45
N GLU A 3 25.52 -8.93 -23.71
CA GLU A 3 26.21 -8.85 -22.42
C GLU A 3 25.61 -9.90 -21.47
N GLN A 4 26.39 -10.92 -21.09
CA GLN A 4 25.94 -11.97 -20.18
C GLN A 4 26.07 -11.46 -18.74
N ILE A 5 24.93 -11.13 -18.13
CA ILE A 5 24.83 -10.73 -16.73
C ILE A 5 24.45 -11.95 -15.89
N GLU A 6 25.20 -12.18 -14.82
CA GLU A 6 25.00 -13.26 -13.85
C GLU A 6 24.75 -12.66 -12.45
N PHE A 7 23.88 -13.29 -11.66
CA PHE A 7 23.64 -12.92 -10.27
C PHE A 7 24.28 -13.96 -9.36
N ARG A 8 25.01 -13.52 -8.33
CA ARG A 8 25.69 -14.41 -7.39
C ARG A 8 25.42 -14.00 -5.96
N VAL A 9 25.16 -14.99 -5.11
CA VAL A 9 25.14 -14.86 -3.66
C VAL A 9 26.52 -15.26 -3.17
N VAL A 10 27.19 -14.37 -2.43
CA VAL A 10 28.57 -14.55 -2.00
C VAL A 10 28.68 -14.23 -0.51
N LYS A 11 29.32 -15.13 0.24
CA LYS A 11 29.67 -14.96 1.65
C LYS A 11 31.18 -15.06 1.81
N ASN A 12 31.72 -14.57 2.91
CA ASN A 12 33.10 -14.84 3.27
C ASN A 12 33.23 -16.27 3.82
N ASP A 13 33.35 -17.24 2.93
CA ASP A 13 33.55 -18.67 3.22
C ASP A 13 35.03 -19.09 3.21
N GLY A 14 35.94 -18.13 3.04
CA GLY A 14 37.38 -18.35 2.92
C GLY A 14 37.83 -18.88 1.56
N SER A 15 36.92 -19.14 0.61
CA SER A 15 37.30 -19.58 -0.73
C SER A 15 37.89 -18.42 -1.55
N GLU A 16 38.87 -18.74 -2.40
CA GLU A 16 39.52 -17.75 -3.26
C GLU A 16 38.50 -17.04 -4.19
N SER A 17 37.55 -17.78 -4.75
CA SER A 17 36.52 -17.24 -5.64
C SER A 17 35.60 -16.23 -4.94
N SER A 18 35.12 -16.56 -3.74
CA SER A 18 34.29 -15.68 -2.94
C SER A 18 35.07 -14.43 -2.51
N LEU A 19 36.31 -14.60 -2.05
CA LEU A 19 37.17 -13.48 -1.64
C LEU A 19 37.47 -12.52 -2.80
N ILE A 20 37.76 -13.03 -4.01
CA ILE A 20 37.95 -12.19 -5.21
C ILE A 20 36.68 -11.41 -5.52
N THR A 21 35.51 -12.05 -5.48
CA THR A 21 34.24 -11.39 -5.78
C THR A 21 33.88 -10.34 -4.74
N LEU A 22 34.09 -10.62 -3.45
CA LEU A 22 33.91 -9.67 -2.36
C LEU A 22 34.89 -8.49 -2.46
N ALA A 23 36.15 -8.72 -2.81
CA ALA A 23 37.13 -7.65 -3.03
C ALA A 23 36.73 -6.73 -4.18
N ARG A 24 36.23 -7.29 -5.29
CA ARG A 24 35.67 -6.51 -6.41
C ARG A 24 34.44 -5.71 -5.98
N PHE A 25 33.55 -6.32 -5.19
CA PHE A 25 32.37 -5.64 -4.67
C PHE A 25 32.73 -4.52 -3.68
N GLN A 26 33.67 -4.74 -2.75
CA GLN A 26 34.18 -3.72 -1.84
C GLN A 26 34.72 -2.50 -2.60
N LYS A 27 35.51 -2.72 -3.66
CA LYS A 27 36.02 -1.64 -4.51
C LYS A 27 34.88 -0.85 -5.17
N LEU A 28 33.83 -1.54 -5.63
CA LEU A 28 32.64 -0.88 -6.18
C LEU A 28 31.91 -0.04 -5.12
N VAL A 29 31.73 -0.56 -3.90
CA VAL A 29 31.09 0.16 -2.79
C VAL A 29 31.86 1.42 -2.44
N GLN A 30 33.19 1.33 -2.30
CA GLN A 30 34.06 2.48 -2.01
C GLN A 30 33.97 3.57 -3.10
N ALA A 31 33.94 3.17 -4.37
CA ALA A 31 33.78 4.12 -5.47
C ALA A 31 32.39 4.78 -5.51
N ALA A 32 31.35 4.05 -5.11
CA ALA A 32 29.97 4.53 -5.10
C ALA A 32 29.66 5.42 -3.88
N LEU A 33 30.25 5.14 -2.72
CA LEU A 33 29.99 5.80 -1.44
C LEU A 33 31.26 6.45 -0.86
N PRO A 34 31.78 7.54 -1.46
CA PRO A 34 33.07 8.13 -1.08
C PRO A 34 33.07 8.81 0.29
N ARG A 35 31.91 9.03 0.91
CA ARG A 35 31.78 9.61 2.26
C ARG A 35 31.83 8.54 3.37
N MET A 36 31.71 7.26 3.00
CA MET A 36 31.76 6.16 3.96
C MET A 36 33.21 5.80 4.27
N ASP A 37 33.45 5.44 5.52
CA ASP A 37 34.77 4.99 5.97
C ASP A 37 35.17 3.66 5.29
N HIS A 38 36.40 3.60 4.80
CA HIS A 38 36.91 2.48 4.01
C HIS A 38 37.02 1.19 4.83
N ASP A 39 37.40 1.32 6.11
CA ASP A 39 37.51 0.17 7.02
C ASP A 39 36.14 -0.36 7.40
N SER A 40 35.16 0.52 7.64
CA SER A 40 33.76 0.15 7.87
C SER A 40 33.16 -0.61 6.69
N ILE A 41 33.42 -0.17 5.45
CA ILE A 41 33.01 -0.89 4.24
C ILE A 41 33.66 -2.28 4.21
N ARG A 42 34.97 -2.36 4.45
CA ARG A 42 35.70 -3.63 4.43
C ARG A 42 35.18 -4.60 5.50
N GLN A 43 35.01 -4.13 6.73
CA GLN A 43 34.46 -4.92 7.83
C GLN A 43 33.09 -5.45 7.47
N THR A 44 32.22 -4.62 6.90
CA THR A 44 30.87 -5.03 6.50
C THR A 44 30.87 -6.04 5.35
N VAL A 45 31.65 -5.80 4.28
CA VAL A 45 31.64 -6.68 3.09
C VAL A 45 32.28 -8.05 3.39
N PHE A 46 33.28 -8.11 4.26
CA PHE A 46 33.97 -9.34 4.62
C PHE A 46 33.50 -9.99 5.92
N ASP A 47 32.53 -9.42 6.64
CA ASP A 47 31.91 -10.05 7.82
C ASP A 47 31.27 -11.38 7.41
N PRO A 48 31.65 -12.53 8.01
CA PRO A 48 31.04 -13.83 7.72
C PRO A 48 29.53 -13.90 7.96
N ASN A 49 28.98 -13.03 8.79
CA ASN A 49 27.54 -12.93 9.06
C ASN A 49 26.78 -12.12 7.99
N ASN A 50 27.51 -11.39 7.15
CA ASN A 50 26.94 -10.64 6.05
C ASN A 50 27.00 -11.45 4.76
N THR A 51 26.06 -11.14 3.87
CA THR A 51 25.97 -11.74 2.54
C THR A 51 25.98 -10.65 1.49
N SER A 52 26.63 -10.89 0.37
CA SER A 52 26.63 -10.00 -0.79
C SER A 52 25.86 -10.65 -1.93
N PHE A 53 24.82 -9.98 -2.43
CA PHE A 53 24.14 -10.34 -3.67
C PHE A 53 24.64 -9.44 -4.79
N VAL A 54 25.46 -9.99 -5.69
CA VAL A 54 26.19 -9.22 -6.70
C VAL A 54 25.74 -9.53 -8.11
N MET A 55 25.83 -8.52 -8.97
CA MET A 55 25.61 -8.62 -10.41
C MET A 55 26.96 -8.58 -11.11
N VAL A 56 27.29 -9.66 -11.79
CA VAL A 56 28.55 -9.87 -12.48
C VAL A 56 28.33 -9.81 -13.98
N GLN A 57 29.13 -9.00 -14.67
CA GLN A 57 29.15 -8.92 -16.12
C GLN A 57 30.38 -9.65 -16.65
N LYS A 58 30.18 -10.64 -17.52
CA LYS A 58 31.30 -11.28 -18.24
C LYS A 58 31.73 -10.37 -19.38
N ALA A 59 33.01 -9.99 -19.41
CA ALA A 59 33.57 -9.28 -20.56
C ALA A 59 33.62 -10.25 -21.75
N GLY A 60 33.37 -9.74 -22.97
CA GLY A 60 33.50 -10.54 -24.19
C GLY A 60 34.94 -10.77 -24.65
N ASP A 61 35.92 -10.29 -23.87
CA ASP A 61 37.35 -10.37 -24.14
C ASP A 61 37.96 -11.55 -23.34
N PRO A 62 38.72 -12.46 -23.97
CA PRO A 62 39.36 -13.59 -23.30
C PRO A 62 40.38 -13.20 -22.20
N VAL A 63 40.78 -11.93 -22.11
CA VAL A 63 41.77 -11.43 -21.13
C VAL A 63 41.14 -10.69 -19.95
N GLN A 64 39.90 -10.20 -20.06
CA GLN A 64 39.21 -9.52 -18.95
C GLN A 64 38.37 -10.48 -18.10
N THR A 65 38.84 -10.64 -16.86
CA THR A 65 38.13 -11.31 -15.77
C THR A 65 36.83 -10.58 -15.46
N GLU A 66 35.74 -11.33 -15.27
CA GLU A 66 34.39 -10.87 -14.90
C GLU A 66 34.35 -9.63 -13.96
N GLU A 67 33.49 -8.65 -14.26
CA GLU A 67 33.35 -7.40 -13.49
C GLU A 67 32.12 -7.43 -12.58
N VAL A 68 32.25 -7.02 -11.32
CA VAL A 68 31.09 -6.74 -10.45
C VAL A 68 30.57 -5.33 -10.76
N ILE A 69 29.39 -5.25 -11.37
CA ILE A 69 28.80 -4.00 -11.87
C ILE A 69 27.73 -3.41 -10.94
N ALA A 70 27.17 -4.23 -10.04
CA ALA A 70 26.23 -3.80 -9.02
C ALA A 70 26.17 -4.82 -7.89
N GLY A 71 25.67 -4.44 -6.71
CA GLY A 71 25.44 -5.41 -5.65
C GLY A 71 24.78 -4.85 -4.41
N VAL A 72 24.33 -5.76 -3.56
CA VAL A 72 23.70 -5.51 -2.27
C VAL A 72 24.49 -6.22 -1.18
N ALA A 73 24.95 -5.51 -0.15
CA ALA A 73 25.42 -6.11 1.09
C ALA A 73 24.26 -6.13 2.09
N TYR A 74 23.99 -7.28 2.69
CA TYR A 74 22.88 -7.45 3.62
C TYR A 74 23.19 -8.43 4.74
N ARG A 75 22.48 -8.28 5.86
CA ARG A 75 22.52 -9.19 7.01
C ARG A 75 21.13 -9.76 7.24
N VAL A 76 21.07 -11.05 7.56
CA VAL A 76 19.81 -11.76 7.81
C VAL A 76 19.63 -11.91 9.31
N TRP A 77 18.51 -11.44 9.83
CA TRP A 77 18.12 -11.60 11.22
C TRP A 77 16.99 -12.63 11.31
N GLU A 78 17.31 -13.91 11.08
CA GLU A 78 16.31 -14.98 10.89
C GLU A 78 15.34 -15.11 12.08
N ALA A 79 15.86 -15.15 13.31
CA ALA A 79 15.06 -15.22 14.53
C ALA A 79 14.14 -13.99 14.73
N ARG A 80 14.48 -12.85 14.11
CA ARG A 80 13.72 -11.59 14.16
C ARG A 80 12.93 -11.34 12.86
N ARG A 81 13.02 -12.25 11.88
CA ARG A 81 12.27 -12.27 10.63
C ARG A 81 12.43 -11.05 9.72
N PHE A 82 13.61 -10.42 9.70
CA PHE A 82 13.91 -9.33 8.77
C PHE A 82 15.33 -9.40 8.18
N VAL A 83 15.55 -8.71 7.07
CA VAL A 83 16.85 -8.46 6.45
C VAL A 83 17.24 -7.00 6.66
N GLU A 84 18.46 -6.77 7.11
CA GLU A 84 19.09 -5.45 7.09
C GLU A 84 19.85 -5.29 5.77
N LEU A 85 19.41 -4.37 4.92
CA LEU A 85 20.14 -3.97 3.72
C LEU A 85 21.13 -2.86 4.11
N VAL A 86 22.42 -3.18 4.07
CA VAL A 86 23.51 -2.31 4.52
C VAL A 86 24.04 -1.45 3.38
N TYR A 87 24.36 -2.06 2.22
CA TYR A 87 24.79 -1.33 1.04
C TYR A 87 23.99 -1.74 -0.19
N LEU A 88 23.65 -0.77 -1.04
CA LEU A 88 23.15 -1.00 -2.38
C LEU A 88 23.87 -0.06 -3.33
N VAL A 89 24.63 -0.62 -4.27
CA VAL A 89 25.45 0.15 -5.20
C VAL A 89 25.32 -0.38 -6.61
N VAL A 90 25.39 0.55 -7.57
CA VAL A 90 25.46 0.28 -9.01
C VAL A 90 26.62 1.12 -9.54
N ASN A 91 27.41 0.54 -10.45
CA ASN A 91 28.48 1.25 -11.14
C ASN A 91 27.93 2.54 -11.79
N LYS A 92 28.58 3.68 -11.53
CA LYS A 92 28.16 5.02 -11.97
C LYS A 92 27.96 5.09 -13.49
N ASN A 93 28.80 4.41 -14.25
CA ASN A 93 28.74 4.37 -15.71
C ASN A 93 27.49 3.64 -16.24
N LYS A 94 26.81 2.88 -15.38
CA LYS A 94 25.61 2.12 -15.72
C LYS A 94 24.37 2.66 -14.98
N HIS A 95 24.42 3.86 -14.41
CA HIS A 95 23.24 4.52 -13.83
C HIS A 95 22.19 4.84 -14.89
N LYS A 96 20.91 4.96 -14.48
CA LYS A 96 19.75 5.25 -15.35
C LYS A 96 19.46 4.22 -16.47
N THR A 97 20.13 3.07 -16.46
CA THR A 97 19.88 1.94 -17.38
C THR A 97 18.78 0.98 -16.88
N GLY A 98 18.30 1.16 -15.65
CA GLY A 98 17.37 0.24 -14.99
C GLY A 98 18.03 -0.89 -14.19
N LEU A 99 19.36 -1.02 -14.21
CA LEU A 99 20.08 -2.08 -13.48
C LEU A 99 19.83 -2.07 -11.97
N GLY A 100 19.67 -0.90 -11.33
CA GLY A 100 19.35 -0.84 -9.90
C GLY A 100 18.01 -1.48 -9.57
N SER A 101 16.97 -1.22 -10.37
CA SER A 101 15.66 -1.87 -10.21
C SER A 101 15.76 -3.37 -10.51
N ARG A 102 16.54 -3.76 -11.53
CA ARG A 102 16.78 -5.16 -11.86
C ARG A 102 17.48 -5.89 -10.71
N LEU A 103 18.54 -5.31 -10.14
CA LEU A 103 19.24 -5.83 -8.97
C LEU A 103 18.28 -6.03 -7.79
N MET A 104 17.49 -5.01 -7.46
CA MET A 104 16.54 -5.07 -6.35
C MET A 104 15.48 -6.15 -6.55
N ASN A 105 14.93 -6.30 -7.77
CA ASN A 105 13.96 -7.34 -8.05
C ASN A 105 14.54 -8.75 -7.84
N HIS A 106 15.73 -9.01 -8.37
CA HIS A 106 16.40 -10.29 -8.16
C HIS A 106 16.81 -10.50 -6.69
N PHE A 107 17.23 -9.45 -5.98
CA PHE A 107 17.55 -9.51 -4.55
C PHE A 107 16.32 -9.87 -3.71
N LYS A 108 15.16 -9.29 -4.00
CA LYS A 108 13.90 -9.64 -3.31
C LYS A 108 13.49 -11.08 -3.55
N ASP A 109 13.62 -11.55 -4.79
CA ASP A 109 13.36 -12.95 -5.11
C ASP A 109 14.34 -13.88 -4.38
N GLU A 110 15.62 -13.50 -4.29
CA GLU A 110 16.65 -14.22 -3.54
C GLU A 110 16.34 -14.30 -2.03
N VAL A 111 15.97 -13.17 -1.40
CA VAL A 111 15.58 -13.15 0.02
C VAL A 111 14.41 -14.10 0.26
N LYS A 112 13.40 -14.09 -0.62
CA LYS A 112 12.25 -14.99 -0.50
C LYS A 112 12.64 -16.46 -0.64
N SER A 113 13.43 -16.80 -1.67
CA SER A 113 13.77 -18.19 -1.97
C SER A 113 14.74 -18.78 -0.95
N SER A 114 15.77 -18.04 -0.55
CA SER A 114 16.78 -18.51 0.40
C SER A 114 16.23 -18.68 1.82
N MET A 115 15.19 -17.91 2.17
CA MET A 115 14.61 -17.90 3.53
C MET A 115 13.27 -18.64 3.61
N ALA A 116 12.89 -19.41 2.58
CA ALA A 116 11.61 -20.13 2.50
C ALA A 116 10.38 -19.27 2.88
N GLU A 117 10.40 -17.99 2.49
CA GLU A 117 9.38 -16.98 2.83
C GLU A 117 9.15 -16.74 4.35
N ASN A 118 10.05 -17.20 5.22
CA ASN A 118 10.00 -16.91 6.66
C ASN A 118 10.40 -15.47 6.99
N VAL A 119 11.26 -14.88 6.16
CA VAL A 119 11.76 -13.51 6.26
C VAL A 119 11.18 -12.68 5.11
N MET A 120 10.30 -11.73 5.45
CA MET A 120 9.54 -10.94 4.47
C MET A 120 9.71 -9.44 4.65
N GLU A 121 10.50 -9.00 5.62
CA GLU A 121 10.75 -7.59 5.89
C GLU A 121 12.19 -7.23 5.54
N ILE A 122 12.39 -6.12 4.83
CA ILE A 122 13.71 -5.55 4.55
C ILE A 122 13.77 -4.15 5.16
N LEU A 123 14.71 -3.92 6.06
CA LEU A 123 15.02 -2.61 6.64
C LEU A 123 16.30 -2.06 6.04
N THR A 124 16.34 -0.74 5.82
CA THR A 124 17.52 -0.04 5.34
C THR A 124 17.55 1.38 5.85
N TYR A 125 18.75 1.90 6.13
CA TYR A 125 18.98 3.32 6.20
C TYR A 125 19.36 3.86 4.82
N ALA A 126 18.51 4.73 4.29
CA ALA A 126 18.68 5.31 2.97
C ALA A 126 19.17 6.76 3.07
N ASP A 127 20.23 7.10 2.34
CA ASP A 127 20.61 8.49 2.12
C ASP A 127 19.46 9.28 1.49
N ASN A 128 19.39 10.58 1.79
CA ASN A 128 18.34 11.47 1.27
C ASN A 128 18.19 11.42 -0.26
N PHE A 129 19.29 11.25 -1.01
CA PHE A 129 19.28 11.12 -2.46
C PHE A 129 18.74 9.77 -2.97
N ALA A 130 18.79 8.73 -2.14
CA ALA A 130 18.36 7.37 -2.48
C ALA A 130 16.89 7.09 -2.11
N VAL A 131 16.27 7.89 -1.25
CA VAL A 131 14.86 7.71 -0.83
C VAL A 131 13.90 7.55 -2.01
N GLY A 132 14.08 8.35 -3.07
CA GLY A 132 13.25 8.25 -4.27
C GLY A 132 13.41 6.93 -5.03
N PHE A 133 14.61 6.35 -5.02
CA PHE A 133 14.85 5.01 -5.55
C PHE A 133 14.15 3.96 -4.69
N PHE A 134 14.38 3.97 -3.37
CA PHE A 134 13.77 3.00 -2.44
C PHE A 134 12.24 3.04 -2.47
N LYS A 135 11.62 4.23 -2.54
CA LYS A 135 10.17 4.38 -2.73
C LYS A 135 9.66 3.66 -3.99
N LYS A 136 10.36 3.82 -5.12
CA LYS A 136 10.01 3.11 -6.38
C LYS A 136 10.18 1.60 -6.25
N GLN A 137 11.05 1.14 -5.36
CA GLN A 137 11.20 -0.26 -5.00
C GLN A 137 10.23 -0.72 -3.91
N GLY A 138 9.20 0.06 -3.54
CA GLY A 138 8.21 -0.35 -2.54
C GLY A 138 8.70 -0.29 -1.10
N PHE A 139 9.70 0.55 -0.81
CA PHE A 139 10.04 0.90 0.57
C PHE A 139 9.22 2.12 1.02
N THR A 140 8.82 2.14 2.29
CA THR A 140 8.15 3.26 2.95
C THR A 140 8.94 3.76 4.16
N LYS A 141 8.67 4.99 4.59
CA LYS A 141 9.17 5.53 5.86
C LYS A 141 8.34 5.06 7.06
N ASP A 142 7.16 4.51 6.80
CA ASP A 142 6.25 4.02 7.83
C ASP A 142 6.69 2.63 8.26
N ILE A 143 7.45 2.56 9.36
CA ILE A 143 7.99 1.30 9.87
C ILE A 143 6.90 0.59 10.66
N THR A 144 6.31 -0.45 10.07
CA THR A 144 5.29 -1.29 10.71
C THR A 144 5.91 -2.36 11.61
N LEU A 145 7.17 -2.72 11.37
CA LEU A 145 7.89 -3.67 12.23
C LEU A 145 8.14 -3.03 13.60
N GLU A 146 7.72 -3.72 14.66
CA GLU A 146 7.81 -3.19 16.03
C GLU A 146 9.26 -2.86 16.42
N LYS A 147 9.47 -1.69 17.05
CA LYS A 147 10.80 -1.20 17.41
C LYS A 147 11.63 -2.18 18.24
N ARG A 148 11.01 -3.04 19.07
CA ARG A 148 11.73 -4.07 19.84
C ARG A 148 12.41 -5.13 18.97
N VAL A 149 11.96 -5.31 17.73
CA VAL A 149 12.49 -6.29 16.78
C VAL A 149 13.80 -5.81 16.16
N TRP A 150 13.94 -4.52 15.86
CA TRP A 150 15.09 -3.99 15.11
C TRP A 150 15.87 -2.88 15.83
N GLY A 151 15.28 -2.23 16.83
CA GLY A 151 15.88 -1.11 17.54
C GLY A 151 17.15 -1.51 18.27
N GLY A 152 18.23 -0.75 18.04
CA GLY A 152 19.53 -0.94 18.70
C GLY A 152 20.38 -2.09 18.14
N ILE A 153 19.95 -2.76 17.06
CA ILE A 153 20.73 -3.81 16.40
C ILE A 153 21.13 -3.49 14.95
N ILE A 154 20.39 -2.60 14.29
CA ILE A 154 20.77 -2.03 13.00
C ILE A 154 21.57 -0.75 13.24
N ASN A 155 22.56 -0.48 12.40
CA ASN A 155 23.40 0.71 12.56
C ASN A 155 22.66 1.97 12.09
N ASP A 156 22.61 3.00 12.94
CA ASP A 156 22.08 4.30 12.58
C ASP A 156 23.14 5.11 11.82
N TYR A 157 22.79 5.66 10.66
CA TYR A 157 23.70 6.51 9.88
C TYR A 157 23.24 7.98 9.91
N VAL A 158 24.20 8.89 10.09
CA VAL A 158 23.94 10.33 10.07
C VAL A 158 23.37 10.74 8.70
N GLU A 159 22.35 11.61 8.68
CA GLU A 159 21.64 12.07 7.47
C GLU A 159 20.94 10.96 6.66
N SER A 160 20.68 9.80 7.27
CA SER A 160 19.92 8.72 6.64
C SER A 160 18.48 8.64 7.17
N ILE A 161 17.61 8.02 6.38
CA ILE A 161 16.20 7.79 6.73
C ILE A 161 15.98 6.29 6.78
N LEU A 162 15.48 5.79 7.91
CA LEU A 162 15.04 4.40 8.03
C LEU A 162 13.85 4.15 7.10
N MET A 163 13.93 3.08 6.33
CA MET A 163 12.88 2.66 5.42
C MET A 163 12.65 1.15 5.50
N GLN A 164 11.39 0.74 5.34
CA GLN A 164 10.95 -0.66 5.36
C GLN A 164 10.33 -1.07 4.02
N CYS A 165 10.65 -2.27 3.54
CA CYS A 165 9.95 -2.95 2.45
C CYS A 165 9.40 -4.30 2.93
N THR A 166 8.08 -4.43 2.90
CA THR A 166 7.40 -5.72 3.09
C THR A 166 7.25 -6.43 1.75
N LEU A 167 7.78 -7.65 1.67
CA LEU A 167 7.74 -8.47 0.46
C LEU A 167 6.35 -9.08 0.23
N LEU A 168 6.00 -9.26 -1.04
CA LEU A 168 4.73 -9.85 -1.46
C LEU A 168 4.91 -11.37 -1.66
N PRO A 169 4.16 -12.23 -0.94
CA PRO A 169 4.37 -13.68 -0.95
C PRO A 169 4.22 -14.32 -2.34
N ARG A 170 3.24 -13.89 -3.13
CA ARG A 170 2.87 -14.59 -4.39
C ARG A 170 3.55 -14.05 -5.65
N ILE A 171 4.44 -13.07 -5.51
CA ILE A 171 5.05 -12.38 -6.66
C ILE A 171 6.51 -12.81 -6.82
N ARG A 172 6.90 -13.06 -8.07
CA ARG A 172 8.30 -13.08 -8.50
C ARG A 172 8.66 -11.70 -9.05
N TYR A 173 9.44 -10.93 -8.31
CA TYR A 173 9.76 -9.54 -8.62
C TYR A 173 10.51 -9.40 -9.94
N ALA A 174 11.38 -10.35 -10.30
CA ALA A 174 12.05 -10.37 -11.60
C ALA A 174 11.07 -10.43 -12.78
N ASN A 175 9.87 -10.97 -12.56
CA ASN A 175 8.80 -11.08 -13.56
C ASN A 175 7.69 -10.03 -13.39
N ALA A 176 7.82 -9.10 -12.43
CA ALA A 176 6.74 -8.18 -12.08
C ALA A 176 6.25 -7.35 -13.28
N ALA A 177 7.16 -6.88 -14.14
CA ALA A 177 6.79 -6.13 -15.34
C ALA A 177 5.92 -6.96 -16.32
N ALA A 178 6.29 -8.22 -16.54
CA ALA A 178 5.52 -9.12 -17.38
C ALA A 178 4.15 -9.45 -16.76
N MET A 179 4.11 -9.69 -15.43
CA MET A 179 2.88 -9.92 -14.70
C MET A 179 1.92 -8.73 -14.78
N LEU A 180 2.42 -7.51 -14.55
CA LEU A 180 1.62 -6.28 -14.64
C LEU A 180 1.08 -6.06 -16.06
N ARG A 181 1.88 -6.37 -17.08
CA ARG A 181 1.42 -6.32 -18.47
C ARG A 181 0.25 -7.28 -18.70
N LEU A 182 0.37 -8.54 -18.26
CA LEU A 182 -0.69 -9.54 -18.38
C LEU A 182 -1.96 -9.15 -17.61
N GLN A 183 -1.81 -8.61 -16.40
CA GLN A 183 -2.94 -8.11 -15.60
C GLN A 183 -3.65 -6.94 -16.29
N LYS A 184 -2.89 -6.00 -16.87
CA LYS A 184 -3.43 -4.88 -17.63
C LYS A 184 -4.18 -5.38 -18.86
N GLU A 185 -3.61 -6.31 -19.62
CA GLU A 185 -4.24 -6.93 -20.80
C GLU A 185 -5.54 -7.65 -20.42
N ALA A 186 -5.55 -8.44 -19.35
CA ALA A 186 -6.75 -9.11 -18.87
C ALA A 186 -7.84 -8.12 -18.42
N SER A 187 -7.46 -7.06 -17.71
CA SER A 187 -8.39 -6.00 -17.29
C SER A 187 -8.96 -5.25 -18.49
N MET A 188 -8.12 -4.89 -19.46
CA MET A 188 -8.53 -4.25 -20.70
C MET A 188 -9.42 -5.13 -21.54
N ALA A 189 -9.15 -6.44 -21.65
CA ALA A 189 -10.01 -7.37 -22.36
C ALA A 189 -11.41 -7.43 -21.73
N ARG A 190 -11.50 -7.47 -20.39
CA ARG A 190 -12.78 -7.41 -19.68
C ARG A 190 -13.50 -6.07 -19.85
N ILE A 191 -12.76 -4.96 -19.85
CA ILE A 191 -13.34 -3.65 -20.16
C ILE A 191 -13.87 -3.66 -21.60
N ALA A 192 -13.14 -4.23 -22.56
CA ALA A 192 -13.57 -4.30 -23.95
C ALA A 192 -14.85 -5.14 -24.11
N THR A 193 -14.98 -6.29 -23.45
CA THR A 193 -16.20 -7.11 -23.53
C THR A 193 -17.43 -6.42 -22.93
N LEU A 194 -17.25 -5.63 -21.87
CA LEU A 194 -18.31 -4.78 -21.31
C LEU A 194 -18.55 -3.52 -22.17
N ALA A 195 -17.51 -3.00 -22.80
CA ALA A 195 -17.58 -1.84 -23.67
C ALA A 195 -18.27 -2.15 -25.00
N THR A 196 -18.32 -3.40 -25.47
CA THR A 196 -19.19 -3.79 -26.58
C THR A 196 -20.66 -3.46 -26.30
N SER A 197 -21.05 -3.40 -25.01
CA SER A 197 -22.36 -2.90 -24.56
C SER A 197 -22.38 -1.38 -24.30
N SER A 198 -21.24 -0.76 -23.97
CA SER A 198 -21.11 0.67 -23.59
C SER A 198 -20.65 1.63 -24.70
N ARG A 199 -20.16 1.13 -25.85
CA ARG A 199 -19.63 1.87 -27.02
C ARG A 199 -18.62 2.99 -26.70
N ASN A 200 -17.71 2.75 -25.76
CA ASN A 200 -16.72 3.75 -25.32
C ASN A 200 -15.63 4.07 -26.37
N ASP A 201 -15.61 3.34 -27.48
CA ASP A 201 -14.73 3.48 -28.64
C ASP A 201 -15.28 4.44 -29.71
N ILE A 202 -16.52 4.90 -29.57
CA ILE A 202 -17.15 5.81 -30.53
C ILE A 202 -16.76 7.26 -30.23
N VAL A 203 -16.11 7.90 -31.21
CA VAL A 203 -15.89 9.35 -31.19
C VAL A 203 -17.15 10.06 -31.68
N HIS A 204 -17.79 10.82 -30.79
CA HIS A 204 -18.98 11.59 -31.12
C HIS A 204 -18.60 13.00 -31.62
N ALA A 205 -19.31 13.49 -32.64
CA ALA A 205 -19.15 14.86 -33.11
C ALA A 205 -19.56 15.86 -32.02
N PRO A 206 -18.96 17.07 -31.99
CA PRO A 206 -19.39 18.11 -31.06
C PRO A 206 -20.86 18.49 -31.29
N PRO A 207 -21.60 18.90 -30.25
CA PRO A 207 -22.97 19.40 -30.38
C PRO A 207 -23.10 20.48 -31.46
N ALA A 208 -24.10 20.35 -32.33
CA ALA A 208 -24.32 21.28 -33.45
C ALA A 208 -24.44 22.74 -33.02
N GLN A 209 -24.96 22.98 -31.81
CA GLN A 209 -25.10 24.30 -31.19
C GLN A 209 -23.76 25.04 -31.03
N TRP A 210 -22.63 24.31 -30.95
CA TRP A 210 -21.30 24.90 -30.80
C TRP A 210 -20.61 25.20 -32.13
N GLN A 211 -21.16 24.81 -33.28
CA GLN A 211 -20.53 25.02 -34.59
C GLN A 211 -20.37 26.51 -34.94
N GLN A 212 -21.19 27.38 -34.36
CA GLN A 212 -21.19 28.83 -34.63
C GLN A 212 -20.34 29.63 -33.62
N GLY A 213 -19.57 28.97 -32.75
CA GLY A 213 -18.73 29.62 -31.75
C GLY A 213 -19.47 30.12 -30.51
N VAL A 214 -20.80 29.97 -30.45
CA VAL A 214 -21.61 30.29 -29.28
C VAL A 214 -21.69 29.07 -28.37
N ILE A 215 -20.98 29.11 -27.23
CA ILE A 215 -21.00 28.02 -26.23
C ILE A 215 -22.16 28.29 -25.26
N ALA A 216 -23.37 27.86 -25.63
CA ALA A 216 -24.50 27.81 -24.71
C ALA A 216 -24.41 26.55 -23.82
N PRO A 217 -24.81 26.63 -22.53
CA PRO A 217 -24.94 25.44 -21.68
C PRO A 217 -25.91 24.43 -22.29
N ILE A 218 -25.48 23.17 -22.38
CA ILE A 218 -26.31 22.04 -22.82
C ILE A 218 -26.51 21.13 -21.63
N ASP A 219 -27.74 20.67 -21.43
CA ASP A 219 -28.04 19.67 -20.43
C ASP A 219 -27.39 18.33 -20.81
N PRO A 220 -26.52 17.74 -19.96
CA PRO A 220 -25.83 16.49 -20.32
C PRO A 220 -26.78 15.33 -20.66
N VAL A 221 -28.01 15.31 -20.11
CA VAL A 221 -29.01 14.26 -20.44
C VAL A 221 -29.54 14.37 -21.87
N ASP A 222 -29.41 15.54 -22.50
CA ASP A 222 -29.84 15.80 -23.88
C ASP A 222 -28.82 15.28 -24.90
N ILE A 223 -27.58 15.07 -24.48
CA ILE A 223 -26.52 14.51 -25.33
C ILE A 223 -26.74 12.99 -25.47
N PRO A 224 -27.07 12.46 -26.67
CA PRO A 224 -27.42 11.05 -26.85
C PRO A 224 -26.36 10.07 -26.37
N ALA A 225 -25.08 10.42 -26.54
CA ALA A 225 -23.94 9.63 -26.09
C ALA A 225 -23.86 9.52 -24.56
N ILE A 226 -24.09 10.63 -23.85
CA ILE A 226 -24.07 10.68 -22.38
C ILE A 226 -25.27 9.90 -21.82
N ARG A 227 -26.45 10.04 -22.44
CA ARG A 227 -27.62 9.23 -22.06
C ARG A 227 -27.37 7.74 -22.27
N ALA A 228 -26.78 7.37 -23.40
CA ALA A 228 -26.50 5.98 -23.75
C ALA A 228 -25.42 5.33 -22.87
N SER A 229 -24.51 6.11 -22.27
CA SER A 229 -23.53 5.60 -21.31
C SER A 229 -24.13 5.23 -19.95
N GLY A 230 -25.44 5.47 -19.74
CA GLY A 230 -26.10 5.27 -18.45
C GLY A 230 -25.75 6.35 -17.43
N TRP A 231 -25.17 7.47 -17.87
CA TRP A 231 -24.91 8.61 -17.00
C TRP A 231 -26.24 9.17 -16.47
N THR A 232 -26.29 9.40 -15.16
CA THR A 232 -27.41 10.05 -14.50
C THR A 232 -26.91 11.24 -13.70
N ARG A 233 -27.74 12.27 -13.54
CA ARG A 233 -27.41 13.46 -12.73
C ARG A 233 -27.05 13.13 -11.27
N THR A 234 -27.44 11.95 -10.81
CA THR A 234 -27.18 11.45 -9.45
C THR A 234 -25.80 10.80 -9.27
N VAL A 235 -25.09 10.44 -10.35
CA VAL A 235 -23.69 9.97 -10.27
C VAL A 235 -22.73 11.15 -10.42
N GLY A 236 -22.87 12.14 -9.54
CA GLY A 236 -21.71 12.93 -9.18
C GLY A 236 -20.64 12.01 -8.55
N PRO A 237 -19.36 12.41 -8.51
CA PRO A 237 -18.43 11.79 -7.58
C PRO A 237 -19.13 11.71 -6.23
N ARG A 238 -19.10 10.52 -5.60
CA ARG A 238 -19.57 10.35 -4.23
C ARG A 238 -18.33 10.45 -3.35
N PRO A 239 -17.77 11.66 -3.12
CA PRO A 239 -16.50 11.82 -2.40
C PRO A 239 -16.56 11.17 -1.01
N TYR A 240 -17.77 11.06 -0.44
CA TYR A 240 -18.01 10.44 0.85
C TYR A 240 -18.29 8.94 0.79
N PHE A 241 -18.56 8.34 -0.38
CA PHE A 241 -18.87 6.91 -0.44
C PHE A 241 -17.68 6.05 0.03
N THR A 242 -16.46 6.37 -0.43
CA THR A 242 -15.26 5.62 -0.06
C THR A 242 -14.95 5.76 1.43
N PRO A 243 -14.84 6.99 2.01
CA PRO A 243 -14.59 7.14 3.44
C PRO A 243 -15.69 6.55 4.37
N LEU A 244 -16.96 6.66 3.97
CA LEU A 244 -18.07 6.08 4.76
C LEU A 244 -18.06 4.54 4.73
N LYS A 245 -17.68 3.95 3.60
CA LYS A 245 -17.49 2.50 3.48
C LYS A 245 -16.29 2.04 4.31
N GLU A 246 -15.18 2.78 4.28
CA GLU A 246 -14.01 2.51 5.11
C GLU A 246 -14.34 2.55 6.61
N PHE A 247 -15.24 3.44 7.05
CA PHE A 247 -15.72 3.44 8.43
C PHE A 247 -16.47 2.14 8.79
N LEU A 248 -17.39 1.68 7.94
CA LEU A 248 -18.11 0.43 8.17
C LEU A 248 -17.15 -0.78 8.22
N ASP A 249 -16.13 -0.78 7.36
CA ASP A 249 -15.10 -1.81 7.39
C ASP A 249 -14.20 -1.69 8.63
N TYR A 250 -13.84 -0.48 9.05
CA TYR A 250 -13.12 -0.21 10.29
C TYR A 250 -13.89 -0.70 11.51
N LEU A 251 -15.21 -0.52 11.57
CA LEU A 251 -16.03 -1.04 12.67
C LEU A 251 -15.92 -2.56 12.81
N LYS A 252 -15.78 -3.29 11.70
CA LYS A 252 -15.61 -4.76 11.70
C LYS A 252 -14.22 -5.18 12.23
N THR A 253 -13.25 -4.28 12.20
CA THR A 253 -11.91 -4.52 12.75
C THR A 253 -11.89 -4.30 14.27
N GLY A 254 -11.16 -5.16 15.00
CA GLY A 254 -10.93 -5.01 16.43
C GLY A 254 -11.43 -6.20 17.25
N GLU A 255 -10.88 -6.32 18.46
CA GLU A 255 -11.26 -7.36 19.40
C GLU A 255 -12.73 -7.18 19.83
N HIS A 256 -13.51 -8.26 19.81
CA HIS A 256 -14.95 -8.28 20.15
C HIS A 256 -15.88 -7.44 19.22
N SER A 257 -15.40 -6.97 18.06
CA SER A 257 -16.20 -6.17 17.12
C SER A 257 -17.50 -6.87 16.69
N GLU A 258 -17.42 -8.15 16.36
CA GLU A 258 -18.57 -8.96 15.95
C GLU A 258 -19.65 -9.02 17.04
N ALA A 259 -19.25 -9.26 18.29
CA ALA A 259 -20.16 -9.34 19.42
C ALA A 259 -20.88 -8.01 19.70
N TYR A 260 -20.20 -6.88 19.50
CA TYR A 260 -20.76 -5.56 19.79
C TYR A 260 -21.59 -5.01 18.62
N LEU A 261 -21.17 -5.26 17.38
CA LEU A 261 -21.89 -4.82 16.19
C LEU A 261 -23.21 -5.55 15.98
N THR A 262 -23.29 -6.84 16.30
CA THR A 262 -24.52 -7.65 16.11
C THR A 262 -25.75 -7.05 16.78
N SER A 263 -25.57 -6.26 17.84
CA SER A 263 -26.67 -5.53 18.52
C SER A 263 -27.31 -4.42 17.68
N PHE A 264 -26.63 -3.97 16.61
CA PHE A 264 -27.03 -2.83 15.80
C PHE A 264 -27.04 -3.14 14.30
N LEU A 265 -26.76 -4.39 13.90
CA LEU A 265 -26.68 -4.76 12.48
C LEU A 265 -28.03 -4.62 11.78
N ASN A 266 -29.09 -5.14 12.40
CA ASN A 266 -30.41 -5.21 11.80
C ASN A 266 -31.41 -4.31 12.54
N PRO A 267 -32.50 -3.91 11.87
CA PRO A 267 -33.61 -3.25 12.54
C PRO A 267 -34.09 -4.04 13.76
N VAL A 268 -34.46 -3.34 14.83
CA VAL A 268 -35.04 -3.98 16.02
C VAL A 268 -36.34 -4.68 15.64
N ASP A 269 -36.43 -5.97 15.96
CA ASP A 269 -37.63 -6.77 15.73
C ASP A 269 -38.77 -6.34 16.66
N VAL A 270 -39.79 -5.72 16.07
CA VAL A 270 -40.96 -5.22 16.77
C VAL A 270 -41.91 -6.33 17.23
N LEU A 271 -41.77 -7.56 16.72
CA LEU A 271 -42.51 -8.70 17.26
C LEU A 271 -41.95 -9.12 18.62
N THR A 272 -40.61 -9.11 18.74
CA THR A 272 -39.92 -9.36 20.01
C THR A 272 -40.01 -8.16 20.96
N TYR A 273 -40.01 -6.93 20.44
CA TYR A 273 -40.07 -5.69 21.23
C TYR A 273 -41.22 -4.75 20.76
N PRO A 274 -42.49 -5.06 21.12
CA PRO A 274 -43.65 -4.36 20.58
C PRO A 274 -43.75 -2.87 20.96
N ASP A 275 -43.19 -2.49 22.11
CA ASP A 275 -43.19 -1.10 22.58
C ASP A 275 -42.12 -0.23 21.90
N TYR A 276 -41.17 -0.83 21.16
CA TYR A 276 -40.02 -0.12 20.62
C TYR A 276 -40.41 1.07 19.72
N ARG A 277 -41.39 0.89 18.83
CA ARG A 277 -41.89 1.96 17.94
C ARG A 277 -42.68 3.05 18.67
N THR A 278 -43.13 2.79 19.89
CA THR A 278 -43.82 3.79 20.73
C THR A 278 -42.83 4.67 21.50
N ARG A 279 -41.64 4.13 21.81
CA ARG A 279 -40.59 4.81 22.57
C ARG A 279 -39.53 5.44 21.68
N ILE A 280 -39.25 4.86 20.52
CA ILE A 280 -38.23 5.30 19.57
C ILE A 280 -38.88 5.85 18.30
N VAL A 281 -38.75 7.17 18.11
CA VAL A 281 -39.39 7.92 17.02
C VAL A 281 -38.77 7.62 15.66
N LYS A 282 -37.44 7.60 15.56
CA LYS A 282 -36.70 7.33 14.31
C LYS A 282 -35.76 6.15 14.52
N PRO A 283 -36.19 4.89 14.26
CA PRO A 283 -35.32 3.72 14.28
C PRO A 283 -34.14 3.87 13.31
N MET A 284 -33.00 3.25 13.63
CA MET A 284 -31.82 3.22 12.79
C MET A 284 -30.95 2.01 13.16
N ASP A 285 -30.22 1.49 12.18
CA ASP A 285 -29.37 0.29 12.24
C ASP A 285 -28.35 0.31 11.09
N PHE A 286 -27.33 -0.56 11.15
CA PHE A 286 -26.27 -0.57 10.14
C PHE A 286 -26.70 -1.08 8.77
N LEU A 287 -27.68 -1.99 8.69
CA LEU A 287 -28.25 -2.41 7.41
C LEU A 287 -28.89 -1.22 6.67
N THR A 288 -29.72 -0.44 7.38
CA THR A 288 -30.35 0.77 6.84
C THR A 288 -29.30 1.82 6.45
N ILE A 289 -28.27 2.02 7.27
CA ILE A 289 -27.15 2.92 6.93
C ILE A 289 -26.40 2.44 5.67
N GLU A 290 -26.16 1.14 5.54
CA GLU A 290 -25.50 0.55 4.36
C GLU A 290 -26.36 0.75 3.10
N GLU A 291 -27.66 0.50 3.16
CA GLU A 291 -28.60 0.76 2.06
C GLU A 291 -28.62 2.26 1.68
N ASN A 292 -28.70 3.16 2.65
CA ASN A 292 -28.66 4.61 2.43
C ASN A 292 -27.34 5.05 1.77
N LEU A 293 -26.23 4.43 2.15
CA LEU A 293 -24.91 4.66 1.56
C LEU A 293 -24.86 4.20 0.09
N TYR A 294 -25.33 2.98 -0.20
CA TYR A 294 -25.42 2.45 -1.57
C TYR A 294 -26.35 3.26 -2.46
N ASN A 295 -27.45 3.77 -1.91
CA ASN A 295 -28.41 4.63 -2.60
C ASN A 295 -27.93 6.10 -2.71
N GLY A 296 -26.78 6.44 -2.12
CA GLY A 296 -26.18 7.77 -2.23
C GLY A 296 -26.95 8.87 -1.50
N LEU A 297 -27.64 8.50 -0.41
CA LEU A 297 -28.45 9.42 0.40
C LEU A 297 -27.60 10.31 1.33
N TYR A 298 -26.37 9.91 1.62
CA TYR A 298 -25.42 10.72 2.40
C TYR A 298 -24.68 11.73 1.52
N LYS A 299 -25.11 13.00 1.59
CA LYS A 299 -24.48 14.12 0.87
C LYS A 299 -23.35 14.80 1.64
N THR A 300 -23.22 14.52 2.94
CA THR A 300 -22.16 15.03 3.81
C THR A 300 -21.75 13.95 4.82
N PRO A 301 -20.52 13.98 5.36
CA PRO A 301 -20.11 13.11 6.47
C PRO A 301 -21.01 13.28 7.69
N LYS A 302 -21.48 14.52 7.95
CA LYS A 302 -22.40 14.82 9.06
C LYS A 302 -23.66 13.97 9.03
N ALA A 303 -24.30 13.86 7.86
CA ALA A 303 -25.57 13.13 7.72
C ALA A 303 -25.42 11.65 8.09
N PHE A 304 -24.28 11.05 7.75
CA PHE A 304 -23.96 9.68 8.15
C PHE A 304 -23.67 9.56 9.65
N ILE A 305 -22.83 10.47 10.20
CA ILE A 305 -22.51 10.49 11.63
C ILE A 305 -23.77 10.70 12.48
N ASP A 306 -24.71 11.51 12.03
CA ASP A 306 -25.99 11.74 12.72
C ASP A 306 -26.83 10.45 12.83
N ASP A 307 -26.80 9.57 11.82
CA ASP A 307 -27.47 8.27 11.86
C ASP A 307 -26.74 7.26 12.76
N VAL A 308 -25.39 7.27 12.79
CA VAL A 308 -24.62 6.48 13.78
C VAL A 308 -24.91 6.95 15.22
N LYS A 309 -24.94 8.27 15.45
CA LYS A 309 -25.36 8.87 16.73
C LYS A 309 -26.81 8.51 17.07
N LEU A 310 -27.68 8.34 16.06
CA LEU A 310 -29.06 7.94 16.27
C LEU A 310 -29.17 6.50 16.76
N ILE A 311 -28.37 5.56 16.24
CA ILE A 311 -28.26 4.18 16.79
C ILE A 311 -27.91 4.24 18.28
N ILE A 312 -26.88 5.00 18.64
CA ILE A 312 -26.39 5.13 20.03
C ILE A 312 -27.48 5.74 20.94
N ARG A 313 -28.13 6.82 20.49
CA ARG A 313 -29.19 7.50 21.25
C ARG A 313 -30.41 6.62 21.44
N ASN A 314 -30.87 5.94 20.40
CA ASN A 314 -32.00 5.02 20.47
C ASN A 314 -31.71 3.87 21.44
N CYS A 315 -30.50 3.31 21.36
CA CYS A 315 -30.06 2.26 22.29
C CYS A 315 -30.12 2.72 23.75
N ARG A 316 -29.56 3.90 24.06
CA ARG A 316 -29.54 4.48 25.43
C ARG A 316 -30.93 4.88 25.93
N MET A 317 -31.84 5.26 25.03
CA MET A 317 -33.21 5.65 25.37
C MET A 317 -34.10 4.42 25.66
N TYR A 318 -33.90 3.33 24.92
CA TYR A 318 -34.72 2.14 25.08
C TYR A 318 -34.24 1.25 26.24
N ASN A 319 -32.91 1.09 26.39
CA ASN A 319 -32.32 0.12 27.32
C ASN A 319 -31.86 0.74 28.64
N ASP A 320 -31.79 -0.08 29.70
CA ASP A 320 -31.20 0.32 30.98
C ASP A 320 -29.72 0.73 30.81
N SER A 321 -29.29 1.74 31.58
CA SER A 321 -27.92 2.28 31.53
C SER A 321 -26.82 1.25 31.79
N LYS A 322 -27.09 0.19 32.55
CA LYS A 322 -26.16 -0.90 32.88
C LYS A 322 -26.27 -2.10 31.92
N SER A 323 -27.20 -2.07 30.97
CA SER A 323 -27.40 -3.15 30.00
C SER A 323 -26.17 -3.40 29.13
N ILE A 324 -26.06 -4.63 28.62
CA ILE A 324 -25.03 -5.00 27.65
C ILE A 324 -25.11 -4.13 26.38
N TYR A 325 -26.32 -3.77 25.94
CA TYR A 325 -26.54 -2.90 24.78
C TYR A 325 -25.96 -1.49 24.99
N CYS A 326 -26.13 -0.90 26.18
CA CYS A 326 -25.52 0.39 26.51
C CYS A 326 -23.98 0.33 26.54
N LYS A 327 -23.38 -0.82 26.92
CA LYS A 327 -21.94 -1.06 26.78
C LYS A 327 -21.52 -1.10 25.31
N HIS A 328 -22.27 -1.80 24.46
CA HIS A 328 -22.01 -1.86 23.02
C HIS A 328 -22.15 -0.47 22.36
N ALA A 329 -23.14 0.32 22.77
CA ALA A 329 -23.32 1.69 22.30
C ALA A 329 -22.15 2.60 22.70
N LYS A 330 -21.58 2.41 23.90
CA LYS A 330 -20.38 3.14 24.32
C LYS A 330 -19.15 2.76 23.51
N TRP A 331 -18.98 1.47 23.21
CA TRP A 331 -17.93 1.00 22.31
C TRP A 331 -18.08 1.63 20.92
N LEU A 332 -19.28 1.64 20.36
CA LEU A 332 -19.55 2.22 19.04
C LEU A 332 -19.24 3.74 19.02
N GLU A 333 -19.63 4.47 20.06
CA GLU A 333 -19.31 5.89 20.22
C GLU A 333 -17.80 6.14 20.22
N ASN A 334 -17.02 5.33 20.95
CA ASN A 334 -15.56 5.46 21.01
C ASN A 334 -14.92 5.17 19.63
N ARG A 335 -15.34 4.10 18.95
CA ARG A 335 -14.85 3.74 17.61
C ARG A 335 -15.15 4.84 16.59
N MET A 336 -16.35 5.40 16.63
CA MET A 336 -16.73 6.54 15.78
C MET A 336 -15.82 7.74 16.03
N LEU A 337 -15.56 8.10 17.28
CA LEU A 337 -14.68 9.23 17.62
C LEU A 337 -13.22 8.99 17.23
N GLU A 338 -12.71 7.76 17.40
CA GLU A 338 -11.36 7.39 16.95
C GLU A 338 -11.20 7.51 15.44
N PHE A 339 -12.19 7.00 14.68
CA PHE A 339 -12.17 7.09 13.22
C PHE A 339 -12.20 8.53 12.72
N ILE A 340 -13.08 9.37 13.29
CA ILE A 340 -13.18 10.79 12.92
C ILE A 340 -11.86 11.53 13.20
N LYS A 341 -11.19 11.25 14.33
CA LYS A 341 -9.89 11.85 14.66
C LYS A 341 -8.79 11.48 13.67
N GLY A 342 -8.86 10.31 13.06
CA GLY A 342 -7.91 9.82 12.06
C GLY A 342 -8.07 10.41 10.66
N MET A 343 -9.12 11.20 10.41
CA MET A 343 -9.42 11.77 9.09
C MET A 343 -9.37 13.32 9.11
N PRO A 344 -8.26 13.93 8.66
CA PRO A 344 -8.10 15.40 8.62
C PRO A 344 -9.16 16.12 7.77
N GLU A 345 -9.71 15.45 6.76
CA GLU A 345 -10.78 15.98 5.90
C GLU A 345 -12.13 16.08 6.64
N TRP A 346 -12.26 15.39 7.78
CA TRP A 346 -13.47 15.35 8.62
C TRP A 346 -13.28 16.06 9.96
N SER A 347 -12.06 16.51 10.27
CA SER A 347 -11.72 17.18 11.53
C SER A 347 -12.02 18.68 11.56
N HIS A 348 -12.37 19.27 10.41
CA HIS A 348 -12.81 20.67 10.28
C HIS A 348 -14.18 20.68 9.58
N PRO A 349 -15.30 20.68 10.33
CA PRO A 349 -15.64 21.74 11.28
C PRO A 349 -16.05 21.21 12.67
N ILE A 350 -15.89 22.10 13.66
CA ILE A 350 -16.25 21.95 15.09
C ILE A 350 -17.73 21.54 15.31
N ASP A 351 -18.56 21.52 14.27
CA ASP A 351 -19.99 21.20 14.28
C ASP A 351 -20.34 19.71 14.19
N LEU A 352 -19.35 18.82 13.99
CA LEU A 352 -19.59 17.36 13.95
C LEU A 352 -19.58 16.71 15.34
N ILE A 353 -18.96 17.37 16.32
CA ILE A 353 -18.69 16.80 17.64
C ILE A 353 -19.71 17.26 18.70
N ASN A 354 -20.33 18.44 18.52
CA ASN A 354 -21.35 18.97 19.44
C ASN A 354 -22.78 18.66 19.02
#